data_AF-A0AAD4LKU3-F1
#
_entry.id   AF-A0AAD4LKU3-F1
#
_cell.length_a   1.000
_cell.length_b   1.000
_cell.length_c   1.000
_cell.angle_alpha   90.00
_cell.angle_beta   90.00
_cell.angle_gamma   90.00
#
_symmetry.space_group_name_H-M   'P 1'
#
loop_
_entity.id
_entity.type
_entity.pdbx_description
1 polymer ?
#
loop_
_entity_poly.entity_id
_entity_poly.type
_entity_poly.pdbx_seq_one_letter_code
_entity_poly.pdbx_strand_id
1 'polypeptide(L)'
;IFKDATLFFSQGTPNLATVILAMDHINKVLATPPSDSSHQFSPAICAALAVGKSAMNKYYNKTDHSEVYRMAMVLHPCHKLEYFKRHNWEEAWIDTARDIVHNEFDQQYASMDIPDGMQLSSNKV
;
A
#
# COMPACT_ATOMS: atom_id res chain seq x y z
N ILE A 1 -10.74 -12.81 -7.40
CA ILE A 1 -9.83 -12.00 -6.55
C ILE A 1 -8.35 -12.24 -6.86
N PHE A 2 -7.77 -13.41 -6.57
CA PHE A 2 -6.34 -13.65 -6.83
C PHE A 2 -5.98 -13.58 -8.32
N LYS A 3 -6.79 -14.21 -9.18
CA LYS A 3 -6.63 -14.14 -10.64
C LYS A 3 -6.64 -12.69 -11.14
N ASP A 4 -7.56 -11.87 -10.63
CA ASP A 4 -7.72 -10.48 -11.05
C ASP A 4 -6.51 -9.65 -10.63
N ALA A 5 -6.00 -9.86 -9.41
CA ALA A 5 -4.76 -9.25 -8.95
C ALA A 5 -3.57 -9.68 -9.83
N THR A 6 -3.43 -10.98 -10.14
CA THR A 6 -2.36 -11.47 -11.02
C THR A 6 -2.44 -10.84 -12.41
N LEU A 7 -3.63 -10.75 -13.00
CA LEU A 7 -3.84 -10.13 -14.31
C LEU A 7 -3.52 -8.64 -14.29
N PHE A 8 -3.90 -7.93 -13.22
CA PHE A 8 -3.55 -6.53 -13.03
C PHE A 8 -2.03 -6.35 -12.98
N PHE A 9 -1.32 -7.14 -12.17
CA PHE A 9 0.15 -7.06 -12.07
C PHE A 9 0.91 -7.58 -13.29
N SER A 10 0.24 -8.32 -14.18
CA SER A 10 0.82 -8.76 -15.44
C SER A 10 0.78 -7.68 -16.53
N GLN A 11 0.12 -6.55 -16.27
CA GLN A 11 0.15 -5.38 -17.14
C GLN A 11 1.43 -4.56 -16.90
N GLY A 12 1.83 -3.71 -17.84
CA GLY A 12 3.05 -2.88 -17.71
C GLY A 12 2.90 -1.63 -16.84
N THR A 13 1.70 -1.37 -16.31
CA THR A 13 1.28 -0.17 -15.58
C THR A 13 1.26 -0.22 -14.04
N PRO A 14 1.35 -1.37 -13.34
CA PRO A 14 1.38 -1.38 -11.87
C PRO A 14 2.61 -0.66 -11.34
N ASN A 15 2.39 0.28 -10.43
CA ASN A 15 3.46 0.94 -9.67
C ASN A 15 3.57 0.36 -8.26
N LEU A 16 4.63 0.72 -7.55
CA LEU A 16 4.92 0.16 -6.24
C LEU A 16 3.80 0.38 -5.20
N ALA A 17 3.09 1.52 -5.27
CA ALA A 17 1.96 1.81 -4.39
C ALA A 17 0.77 0.87 -4.64
N THR A 18 0.56 0.43 -5.89
CA THR A 18 -0.55 -0.50 -6.21
C THR A 18 -0.41 -1.88 -5.55
N VAL A 19 0.81 -2.27 -5.15
CA VAL A 19 1.04 -3.54 -4.43
C VAL A 19 0.34 -3.55 -3.08
N ILE A 20 0.49 -2.48 -2.29
CA ILE A 20 -0.17 -2.36 -0.98
C ILE A 20 -1.70 -2.33 -1.15
N LEU A 21 -2.19 -1.55 -2.11
CA LEU A 21 -3.63 -1.46 -2.42
C LEU A 21 -4.23 -2.82 -2.79
N ALA A 22 -3.54 -3.59 -3.64
CA ALA A 22 -4.01 -4.90 -4.06
C ALA A 22 -3.99 -5.90 -2.91
N MET A 23 -2.94 -5.90 -2.07
CA MET A 23 -2.88 -6.76 -0.89
C MET A 23 -4.00 -6.43 0.12
N ASP A 24 -4.26 -5.15 0.38
CA ASP A 24 -5.37 -4.71 1.24
C ASP A 24 -6.73 -5.15 0.70
N HIS A 25 -6.94 -5.02 -0.61
CA HIS A 25 -8.16 -5.45 -1.26
C HIS A 25 -8.36 -6.97 -1.13
N ILE A 26 -7.33 -7.77 -1.38
CA ILE A 26 -7.39 -9.23 -1.20
C ILE A 26 -7.67 -9.57 0.27
N ASN A 27 -6.99 -8.95 1.23
CA ASN A 27 -7.20 -9.20 2.66
C ASN A 27 -8.62 -8.85 3.12
N LYS A 28 -9.16 -7.73 2.65
CA LYS A 28 -10.55 -7.33 2.91
C LYS A 28 -11.54 -8.38 2.38
N VAL A 29 -11.34 -8.86 1.16
CA VAL A 29 -12.21 -9.88 0.54
C VAL A 29 -12.12 -11.21 1.28
N LEU A 30 -10.92 -11.63 1.71
CA LEU A 30 -10.75 -12.87 2.48
C LEU A 30 -11.25 -12.78 3.92
N ALA A 31 -11.21 -11.59 4.52
CA ALA A 31 -11.66 -11.36 5.89
C ALA A 31 -13.16 -11.10 6.00
N THR A 32 -13.82 -10.70 4.90
CA THR A 32 -15.27 -10.49 4.88
C THR A 32 -15.96 -11.85 4.73
N PRO A 33 -16.65 -12.36 5.77
CA PRO A 33 -17.46 -13.55 5.60
C PRO A 33 -18.55 -13.26 4.56
N PRO A 34 -18.95 -14.25 3.74
CA PRO A 34 -20.07 -14.07 2.82
C PRO A 34 -21.29 -13.63 3.64
N SER A 35 -21.83 -12.46 3.31
CA SER A 35 -22.93 -11.83 4.04
C SER A 35 -24.23 -12.66 3.97
N ASP A 36 -24.28 -13.65 3.08
CA ASP A 36 -25.35 -14.64 3.01
C ASP A 36 -25.02 -15.86 3.87
N SER A 37 -25.60 -15.85 5.06
CA SER A 37 -25.58 -16.87 6.10
C SER A 37 -26.30 -18.19 5.73
N SER A 38 -26.17 -18.65 4.48
CA SER A 38 -26.79 -19.90 3.99
C SER A 38 -25.80 -20.89 3.36
N HIS A 39 -24.57 -20.47 3.03
CA HIS A 39 -23.51 -21.38 2.56
C HIS A 39 -22.35 -21.42 3.55
N GLN A 40 -22.37 -22.38 4.47
CA GLN A 40 -21.14 -22.79 5.15
C GLN A 40 -20.20 -23.39 4.11
N PHE A 41 -19.05 -22.73 3.90
CA PHE A 41 -17.97 -23.31 3.12
C PHE A 41 -17.55 -24.65 3.73
N SER A 42 -17.11 -25.59 2.88
CA SER A 42 -16.59 -26.85 3.39
C SER A 42 -15.36 -26.62 4.27
N PRO A 43 -15.07 -27.49 5.25
CA PRO A 43 -13.87 -27.38 6.08
C PRO A 43 -12.57 -27.26 5.27
N ALA A 44 -12.51 -27.91 4.10
CA ALA A 44 -11.38 -27.82 3.19
C ALA A 44 -11.20 -26.41 2.59
N ILE A 45 -12.29 -25.72 2.23
CA ILE A 45 -12.24 -24.35 1.72
C ILE A 45 -11.82 -23.39 2.85
N CYS A 46 -12.36 -23.56 4.05
CA CYS A 46 -11.95 -22.78 5.23
C CYS A 46 -10.46 -22.94 5.55
N ALA A 47 -9.94 -24.18 5.48
CA ALA A 47 -8.52 -24.44 5.67
C ALA A 47 -7.67 -23.79 4.57
N ALA A 48 -8.09 -23.88 3.31
CA ALA A 48 -7.39 -23.22 2.19
C ALA A 48 -7.37 -21.69 2.34
N LEU A 49 -8.50 -21.09 2.76
CA LEU A 49 -8.59 -19.65 3.04
C LEU A 49 -7.66 -19.24 4.19
N ALA A 50 -7.59 -20.02 5.26
CA ALA A 50 -6.71 -19.76 6.40
C ALA A 50 -5.23 -19.80 5.98
N VAL A 51 -4.84 -20.80 5.19
CA VAL A 51 -3.47 -20.90 4.63
C VAL A 51 -3.17 -19.71 3.71
N GLY A 52 -4.10 -19.36 2.81
CA GLY A 52 -3.96 -18.20 1.92
C GLY A 52 -3.79 -16.88 2.69
N LYS A 53 -4.59 -16.68 3.75
CA LYS A 53 -4.49 -15.51 4.63
C LYS A 53 -3.15 -15.48 5.38
N SER A 54 -2.68 -16.61 5.90
CA SER A 54 -1.38 -16.70 6.58
C SER A 54 -0.22 -16.38 5.63
N ALA A 55 -0.23 -16.94 4.41
CA ALA A 55 0.76 -16.65 3.40
C ALA A 55 0.76 -15.16 3.02
N MET A 56 -0.43 -14.56 2.84
CA MET A 56 -0.54 -13.14 2.53
C MET A 56 -0.02 -12.25 3.66
N ASN A 57 -0.36 -12.56 4.92
CA ASN A 57 0.10 -11.80 6.08
C ASN A 57 1.64 -11.79 6.18
N LYS A 58 2.28 -12.91 5.84
CA LYS A 58 3.75 -13.02 5.77
C LYS A 58 4.36 -12.05 4.75
N TYR A 59 3.76 -11.92 3.56
CA TYR A 59 4.27 -11.00 2.55
C TYR A 59 3.90 -9.55 2.85
N TYR A 60 2.72 -9.31 3.42
CA TYR A 60 2.29 -8.00 3.86
C TYR A 60 3.27 -7.39 4.86
N ASN A 61 3.65 -8.16 5.88
CA ASN A 61 4.63 -7.74 6.88
C ASN A 61 5.99 -7.38 6.24
N LYS A 62 6.45 -8.13 5.22
CA LYS A 62 7.68 -7.78 4.49
C LYS A 62 7.56 -6.48 3.69
N THR A 63 6.42 -6.24 3.06
CA THR A 63 6.16 -5.01 2.29
C THR A 63 6.10 -3.79 3.22
N ASP A 64 5.50 -3.95 4.40
CA ASP A 64 5.37 -2.89 5.41
C ASP A 64 6.72 -2.49 6.03
N HIS A 65 7.64 -3.44 6.19
CA HIS A 65 9.01 -3.16 6.63
C HIS A 65 9.88 -2.48 5.57
N SER A 66 9.44 -2.41 4.32
CA SER A 66 10.23 -1.82 3.24
C SER A 66 9.93 -0.33 3.08
N GLU A 67 10.94 0.50 3.34
CA GLU A 67 10.87 1.96 3.22
C GLU A 67 10.38 2.42 1.84
N VAL A 68 10.85 1.76 0.77
CA VAL A 68 10.47 2.08 -0.62
C VAL A 68 8.95 1.99 -0.86
N TYR A 69 8.28 0.97 -0.32
CA TYR A 69 6.82 0.82 -0.48
C TYR A 69 6.06 1.89 0.31
N ARG A 70 6.57 2.28 1.49
CA ARG A 70 6.00 3.36 2.31
C ARG A 70 6.14 4.70 1.59
N MET A 71 7.32 5.01 1.08
CA MET A 71 7.58 6.24 0.31
C MET A 71 6.69 6.32 -0.93
N ALA A 72 6.55 5.22 -1.69
CA ALA A 72 5.69 5.19 -2.88
C ALA A 72 4.21 5.51 -2.55
N MET A 73 3.70 5.02 -1.43
CA MET A 73 2.34 5.33 -0.97
C MET A 73 2.20 6.78 -0.50
N VAL A 74 3.18 7.32 0.22
CA VAL A 74 3.18 8.73 0.69
C VAL A 74 3.25 9.70 -0.49
N LEU A 75 4.04 9.38 -1.52
CA LEU A 75 4.17 10.20 -2.73
C LEU A 75 2.98 10.07 -3.68
N HIS A 76 2.10 9.07 -3.48
CA HIS A 76 0.95 8.87 -4.34
C HIS A 76 -0.09 10.00 -4.17
N PRO A 77 -0.42 10.76 -5.23
CA PRO A 77 -1.18 12.01 -5.12
C PRO A 77 -2.58 11.84 -4.51
N CYS A 78 -3.21 10.67 -4.70
CA CYS A 78 -4.55 10.37 -4.18
C CYS A 78 -4.56 9.74 -2.78
N HIS A 79 -3.44 9.22 -2.28
CA HIS A 79 -3.41 8.40 -1.06
C HIS A 79 -2.68 9.12 0.07
N LYS A 80 -1.44 9.57 -0.18
CA LYS A 80 -0.59 10.29 0.78
C LYS A 80 -0.66 9.66 2.18
N LEU A 81 -0.59 10.48 3.23
CA LEU A 81 -0.72 10.03 4.61
C LEU A 81 -2.18 9.71 5.00
N GLU A 82 -3.16 10.25 4.28
CA GLU A 82 -4.59 10.05 4.55
C GLU A 82 -5.03 8.60 4.34
N TYR A 83 -4.37 7.88 3.43
CA TYR A 83 -4.62 6.45 3.24
C TYR A 83 -4.35 5.65 4.53
N PHE A 84 -3.18 5.86 5.15
CA PHE A 84 -2.81 5.15 6.37
C PHE A 84 -3.76 5.45 7.53
N LYS A 85 -4.17 6.72 7.66
CA LYS A 85 -5.18 7.13 8.66
C LYS A 85 -6.51 6.41 8.44
N ARG A 86 -6.99 6.35 7.19
CA ARG A 86 -8.26 5.68 6.84
C ARG A 86 -8.21 4.18 7.09
N HIS A 87 -7.05 3.56 6.93
CA HIS A 87 -6.83 2.15 7.21
C HIS A 87 -6.51 1.85 8.68
N ASN A 88 -6.58 2.87 9.55
CA ASN A 88 -6.36 2.76 11.00
C ASN A 88 -4.99 2.16 11.34
N TRP A 89 -3.96 2.54 10.57
CA TRP A 89 -2.58 2.24 10.88
C TRP A 89 -2.14 3.03 12.11
N GLU A 90 -1.21 2.47 12.87
CA GLU A 90 -0.71 3.10 14.09
C GLU A 90 0.00 4.43 13.76
N GLU A 91 -0.30 5.49 14.52
CA GLU A 91 0.23 6.84 14.23
C GLU A 91 1.76 6.88 14.17
N ALA A 92 2.44 6.14 15.05
CA ALA A 92 3.90 6.03 15.03
C ALA A 92 4.44 5.53 13.68
N TRP A 93 3.69 4.67 12.98
CA TRP A 93 4.04 4.20 11.64
C TRP A 93 3.80 5.26 10.57
N ILE A 94 2.77 6.08 10.72
CA ILE A 94 2.49 7.20 9.81
C ILE A 94 3.58 8.25 9.94
N ASP A 95 3.98 8.58 11.17
CA ASP A 95 5.06 9.50 11.46
C ASP A 95 6.39 9.00 10.92
N THR A 96 6.74 7.74 11.19
CA THR A 96 7.96 7.13 10.65
C THR A 96 7.98 7.17 9.11
N ALA A 97 6.85 6.93 8.44
CA ALA A 97 6.78 6.99 6.98
C ALA A 97 7.00 8.41 6.44
N ARG A 98 6.45 9.42 7.12
CA ARG A 98 6.69 10.84 6.80
C ARG A 98 8.17 11.20 7.00
N ASP A 99 8.75 10.77 8.11
CA ASP A 99 10.12 11.11 8.49
C ASP A 99 11.13 10.48 7.52
N ILE A 100 10.90 9.23 7.07
CA ILE A 100 11.69 8.60 6.01
C ILE A 100 11.65 9.44 4.73
N VAL A 101 10.47 9.89 4.30
CA VAL A 101 10.34 10.68 3.07
C VAL A 101 11.06 12.03 3.17
N HIS A 102 10.91 12.74 4.29
CA HIS A 102 11.61 14.00 4.50
C HIS A 102 13.13 13.81 4.60
N ASN A 103 13.59 12.80 5.34
CA ASN A 103 15.02 12.53 5.48
C ASN A 103 15.68 12.17 4.13
N GLU A 104 15.02 11.35 3.31
CA GLU A 104 15.50 11.02 1.97
C GLU A 104 15.51 12.26 1.05
N PHE A 105 14.50 13.13 1.16
CA PHE A 105 14.48 14.41 0.44
C PHE A 105 15.63 15.32 0.88
N ASP A 106 15.85 15.48 2.18
CA ASP A 106 16.90 16.34 2.73
C ASP A 106 18.30 15.84 2.37
N GLN A 107 18.51 14.52 2.36
CA GLN A 107 19.80 13.93 2.01
C GLN A 107 20.12 14.01 0.52
N GLN A 108 19.14 13.74 -0.35
CA GLN A 108 19.39 13.53 -1.77
C GLN A 108 18.98 14.70 -2.66
N TYR A 109 18.01 15.51 -2.22
CA TYR A 109 17.36 16.52 -3.07
C TYR A 109 17.44 17.94 -2.54
N ALA A 110 17.60 18.17 -1.23
CA ALA A 110 17.62 19.53 -0.68
C ALA A 110 18.85 20.36 -1.10
N SER A 111 19.95 19.71 -1.52
CA SER A 111 21.16 20.37 -2.03
C SER A 111 21.26 20.34 -3.55
N MET A 112 20.26 19.80 -4.26
CA MET A 112 20.24 19.87 -5.72
C MET A 112 19.91 21.29 -6.16
N ASP A 113 20.88 21.95 -6.79
CA ASP A 113 20.63 23.20 -7.50
C ASP A 113 19.52 22.98 -8.53
N ILE A 114 18.39 23.64 -8.35
CA ILE A 114 17.27 23.58 -9.28
C ILE A 114 17.76 24.18 -10.61
N PRO A 115 17.77 23.42 -11.72
CA PRO A 115 18.12 23.99 -13.01
C PRO A 115 17.20 25.17 -13.32
N ASP A 116 17.76 26.28 -13.79
CA ASP A 116 17.14 27.61 -14.01
C ASP A 116 15.78 27.63 -14.76
N GLY A 117 15.32 26.49 -15.30
CA GLY A 117 14.05 26.33 -16.01
C GLY A 117 12.85 25.81 -15.20
N MET A 118 12.99 25.42 -13.93
CA MET A 118 11.89 24.83 -13.13
C MET A 118 11.44 25.73 -11.96
N GLN A 119 11.14 27.00 -12.24
CA GLN A 119 10.36 27.83 -11.32
C GLN A 119 8.91 27.31 -11.30
N LEU A 120 8.60 26.38 -10.39
CA LEU A 120 7.23 25.95 -10.13
C LEU A 120 6.45 27.15 -9.60
N SER A 121 5.46 27.60 -10.39
CA SER A 121 4.51 28.64 -10.02
C SER A 121 3.86 28.27 -8.68
N SER A 122 4.28 28.93 -7.63
CA SER A 122 3.77 28.79 -6.27
C SER A 122 2.31 29.26 -6.25
N ASN A 123 1.36 28.35 -6.48
CA ASN A 123 -0.05 28.60 -6.24
C ASN A 123 -0.29 28.59 -4.72
N LYS A 124 -0.22 29.80 -4.15
CA LYS A 124 -0.66 30.13 -2.81
C LYS A 124 -2.20 30.01 -2.78
N VAL A 125 -2.71 29.08 -1.98
CA VAL A 125 -4.11 29.09 -1.50
C VAL A 125 -4.09 29.62 -0.09
#